data_AF-A0A969G4H5-F1
#
_entry.id   AF-A0A969G4H5-F1
#
_cell.length_a   1.000
_cell.length_b   1.000
_cell.length_c   1.000
_cell.angle_alpha   90.00
_cell.angle_beta   90.00
_cell.angle_gamma   90.00
#
_symmetry.space_group_name_H-M   'P 1'
#
loop_
_entity.id
_entity.type
_entity.pdbx_description
1 polymer ?
#
loop_
_entity_poly.entity_id
_entity_poly.type
_entity_poly.pdbx_seq_one_letter_code
_entity_poly.pdbx_strand_id
1 'polypeptide(L)'
;MSKKSGDLPHQSDEPAALDRLGQRLQKQQIRTVRAPDNMPKMSGVFIDFISPYQDFLAEPEDRDEFISIAVTAWNISLAPRKHRKKLVHGFAETMLEEDEDTPADVLKAMRILLNELMTEKLKYFAEDTRFITDYELTNAEKWQDCRLAIAFELSK
;
A
#
# COMPACT_ATOMS: atom_id res chain seq x y z
N MET A 1 -21.16 -19.98 -38.58
CA MET A 1 -20.42 -20.61 -37.46
C MET A 1 -19.77 -19.50 -36.65
N SER A 2 -20.35 -19.17 -35.50
CA SER A 2 -19.88 -18.11 -34.60
C SER A 2 -18.56 -18.50 -33.94
N LYS A 3 -17.54 -17.64 -34.03
CA LYS A 3 -16.38 -17.71 -33.14
C LYS A 3 -16.75 -17.02 -31.83
N LYS A 4 -16.67 -17.80 -30.75
CA LYS A 4 -16.94 -17.42 -29.36
C LYS A 4 -16.00 -16.30 -28.89
N SER A 5 -16.56 -15.44 -28.05
CA SER A 5 -15.89 -14.39 -27.26
C SER A 5 -14.57 -14.87 -26.68
N GLY A 6 -13.54 -14.03 -26.80
CA GLY A 6 -12.33 -14.15 -26.00
C GLY A 6 -12.68 -13.83 -24.55
N ASP A 7 -12.56 -14.83 -23.69
CA ASP A 7 -12.53 -14.67 -22.24
C ASP A 7 -11.36 -13.76 -21.86
N LEU A 8 -11.68 -12.68 -21.14
CA LEU A 8 -10.71 -11.87 -20.41
C LEU A 8 -10.12 -12.75 -19.29
N PRO A 9 -8.79 -12.82 -19.13
CA PRO A 9 -8.22 -13.54 -18.00
C PRO A 9 -8.22 -12.63 -16.75
N HIS A 10 -8.36 -13.26 -15.57
CA HIS A 10 -8.01 -12.75 -14.23
C HIS A 10 -9.06 -12.00 -13.38
N GLN A 11 -10.18 -12.66 -13.04
CA GLN A 11 -11.06 -12.27 -11.91
C GLN A 11 -10.90 -13.10 -10.62
N SER A 12 -10.03 -14.12 -10.58
CA SER A 12 -10.12 -15.18 -9.54
C SER A 12 -9.48 -14.85 -8.17
N ASP A 13 -8.50 -13.95 -8.10
CA ASP A 13 -7.61 -13.91 -6.92
C ASP A 13 -7.81 -12.69 -6.01
N GLU A 14 -8.58 -11.69 -6.46
CA GLU A 14 -9.00 -10.57 -5.60
C GLU A 14 -9.90 -11.02 -4.43
N PRO A 15 -10.87 -11.94 -4.64
CA PRO A 15 -11.64 -12.51 -3.52
C PRO A 15 -10.72 -13.13 -2.46
N ALA A 16 -9.66 -13.84 -2.88
CA ALA A 16 -8.75 -14.49 -1.96
C ALA A 16 -7.95 -13.49 -1.11
N ALA A 17 -7.47 -12.39 -1.69
CA ALA A 17 -6.78 -11.33 -0.94
C ALA A 17 -7.70 -10.69 0.11
N LEU A 18 -8.94 -10.38 -0.28
CA LEU A 18 -9.94 -9.79 0.61
C LEU A 18 -10.35 -10.74 1.73
N ASP A 19 -10.47 -12.03 1.44
CA ASP A 19 -10.83 -13.05 2.43
C ASP A 19 -9.71 -13.22 3.47
N ARG A 20 -8.44 -13.29 3.03
CA ARG A 20 -7.28 -13.36 3.94
C ARG A 20 -7.18 -12.14 4.84
N LEU A 21 -7.30 -10.95 4.26
CA LEU A 21 -7.31 -9.69 5.00
C LEU A 21 -8.47 -9.65 6.02
N GLY A 22 -9.68 -10.05 5.59
CA GLY A 22 -10.85 -10.12 6.47
C GLY A 22 -10.66 -11.08 7.64
N GLN A 23 -10.09 -12.26 7.40
CA GLN A 23 -9.76 -13.23 8.45
C GLN A 23 -8.71 -12.71 9.42
N ARG A 24 -7.66 -12.02 8.94
CA ARG A 24 -6.62 -11.42 9.79
C ARG A 24 -7.21 -10.35 10.71
N LEU A 25 -8.00 -9.43 10.16
CA LEU A 25 -8.66 -8.38 10.93
C LEU A 25 -9.67 -8.94 11.95
N GLN A 26 -10.41 -10.00 11.59
CA GLN A 26 -11.32 -10.67 12.51
C GLN A 26 -10.57 -11.30 13.69
N LYS A 27 -9.40 -11.93 13.46
CA LYS A 27 -8.55 -12.48 14.54
C LYS A 27 -8.05 -11.38 15.48
N GLN A 28 -7.84 -10.17 14.97
CA GLN A 28 -7.49 -8.97 15.74
C GLN A 28 -8.72 -8.29 16.39
N GLN A 29 -9.92 -8.89 16.29
CA GLN A 29 -11.17 -8.34 16.81
C GLN A 29 -11.56 -6.99 16.20
N ILE A 30 -11.06 -6.68 15.00
CA ILE A 30 -11.41 -5.47 14.26
C ILE A 30 -12.70 -5.73 13.48
N ARG A 31 -13.72 -4.92 13.72
CA ARG A 31 -14.97 -4.97 12.97
C ARG A 31 -14.77 -4.34 11.59
N THR A 32 -15.02 -5.12 10.54
CA THR A 32 -14.92 -4.65 9.15
C THR A 32 -16.30 -4.48 8.52
N VAL A 33 -16.38 -3.59 7.55
CA VAL A 33 -17.53 -3.44 6.64
C VAL A 33 -16.99 -3.27 5.22
N ARG A 34 -17.78 -3.63 4.20
CA ARG A 34 -17.43 -3.30 2.83
C ARG A 34 -17.58 -1.80 2.63
N ALA A 35 -16.64 -1.20 1.91
CA ALA A 35 -16.74 0.20 1.51
C ALA A 35 -17.98 0.39 0.61
N PRO A 36 -18.66 1.55 0.67
CA PRO A 36 -19.78 1.86 -0.21
C PRO A 36 -19.40 1.80 -1.70
N ASP A 37 -20.30 1.31 -2.55
CA ASP A 37 -20.04 1.13 -3.99
C ASP A 37 -19.76 2.44 -4.74
N ASN A 38 -20.19 3.58 -4.18
CA ASN A 38 -19.95 4.92 -4.75
C ASN A 38 -18.59 5.52 -4.34
N MET A 39 -17.80 4.83 -3.52
CA MET A 39 -16.47 5.27 -3.13
C MET A 39 -15.40 4.64 -4.04
N PRO A 40 -14.40 5.41 -4.53
CA PRO A 40 -13.30 4.84 -5.28
C PRO A 40 -12.61 3.72 -4.50
N LYS A 41 -12.37 2.58 -5.14
CA LYS A 41 -11.71 1.44 -4.50
C LYS A 41 -10.30 1.82 -4.04
N MET A 42 -10.04 1.67 -2.74
CA MET A 42 -8.76 2.12 -2.16
C MET A 42 -7.55 1.42 -2.78
N SER A 43 -7.65 0.12 -3.11
CA SER A 43 -6.56 -0.59 -3.78
C SER A 43 -6.28 -0.05 -5.19
N GLY A 44 -7.30 0.44 -5.91
CA GLY A 44 -7.11 1.07 -7.22
C GLY A 44 -6.37 2.40 -7.10
N VAL A 45 -6.84 3.24 -6.17
CA VAL A 45 -6.18 4.53 -5.85
C VAL A 45 -4.72 4.31 -5.45
N PHE A 46 -4.46 3.29 -4.63
CA PHE A 46 -3.11 2.98 -4.17
C PHE A 46 -2.22 2.42 -5.28
N ILE A 47 -2.76 1.60 -6.19
CA ILE A 47 -2.03 1.13 -7.39
C ILE A 47 -1.64 2.31 -8.28
N ASP A 48 -2.54 3.28 -8.49
CA ASP A 48 -2.23 4.50 -9.25
C ASP A 48 -1.13 5.31 -8.57
N PHE A 49 -1.17 5.40 -7.24
CA PHE A 49 -0.16 6.07 -6.42
C PHE A 49 1.24 5.46 -6.56
N ILE A 50 1.35 4.14 -6.57
CA ILE A 50 2.66 3.45 -6.71
C ILE A 50 3.05 3.17 -8.18
N SER A 51 2.20 3.54 -9.14
CA SER A 51 2.43 3.26 -10.56
C SER A 51 3.78 3.76 -11.10
N PRO A 52 4.35 4.91 -10.66
CA PRO A 52 5.66 5.35 -11.12
C PRO A 52 6.82 4.45 -10.68
N TYR A 53 6.57 3.54 -9.73
CA TYR A 53 7.58 2.69 -9.08
C TYR A 53 7.44 1.21 -9.44
N GLN A 54 6.61 0.86 -10.44
CA GLN A 54 6.33 -0.54 -10.80
C GLN A 54 7.58 -1.34 -11.20
N ASP A 55 8.62 -0.67 -11.73
CA ASP A 55 9.88 -1.32 -12.07
C ASP A 55 10.62 -1.83 -10.82
N PHE A 56 10.43 -1.19 -9.65
CA PHE A 56 10.95 -1.65 -8.37
C PHE A 56 10.13 -2.81 -7.78
N LEU A 57 8.98 -3.12 -8.36
CA LEU A 57 8.07 -4.19 -7.93
C LEU A 57 8.25 -5.46 -8.76
N ALA A 58 9.35 -5.58 -9.51
CA ALA A 58 9.62 -6.74 -10.35
C ALA A 58 9.84 -8.02 -9.54
N GLU A 59 10.59 -7.95 -8.45
CA GLU A 59 10.89 -9.11 -7.61
C GLU A 59 9.83 -9.29 -6.51
N PRO A 60 9.35 -10.52 -6.24
CA PRO A 60 8.31 -10.77 -5.24
C PRO A 60 8.67 -10.29 -3.82
N GLU A 61 9.93 -10.41 -3.44
CA GLU A 61 10.46 -10.04 -2.12
C GLU A 61 10.39 -8.52 -1.90
N ASP A 62 10.71 -7.74 -2.93
CA ASP A 62 10.73 -6.27 -2.87
C ASP A 62 9.31 -5.65 -2.83
N ARG A 63 8.29 -6.39 -3.28
CA ARG A 63 6.92 -5.86 -3.40
C ARG A 63 6.29 -5.55 -2.06
N ASP A 64 6.34 -6.51 -1.14
CA ASP A 64 5.68 -6.34 0.16
C ASP A 64 6.35 -5.24 0.97
N GLU A 65 7.67 -5.22 0.97
CA GLU A 65 8.46 -4.17 1.63
C GLU A 65 8.13 -2.78 1.04
N PHE A 66 8.13 -2.65 -0.29
CA PHE A 66 7.79 -1.37 -0.92
C PHE A 66 6.36 -0.92 -0.62
N ILE A 67 5.38 -1.83 -0.67
CA ILE A 67 3.99 -1.48 -0.33
C ILE A 67 3.90 -1.01 1.12
N SER A 68 4.59 -1.66 2.06
CA SER A 68 4.66 -1.24 3.46
C SER A 68 5.22 0.19 3.61
N ILE A 69 6.30 0.52 2.90
CA ILE A 69 6.88 1.87 2.86
C ILE A 69 5.88 2.87 2.27
N ALA A 70 5.24 2.53 1.15
CA ALA A 70 4.27 3.38 0.47
C ALA A 70 3.02 3.64 1.32
N VAL A 71 2.52 2.63 2.02
CA VAL A 71 1.41 2.75 2.99
C VAL A 71 1.81 3.68 4.13
N THR A 72 3.03 3.54 4.63
CA THR A 72 3.56 4.41 5.67
C THR A 72 3.65 5.87 5.19
N ALA A 73 4.23 6.11 4.02
CA ALA A 73 4.31 7.45 3.42
C ALA A 73 2.90 8.05 3.24
N TRP A 74 1.94 7.25 2.75
CA TRP A 74 0.54 7.64 2.63
C TRP A 74 -0.02 8.11 3.97
N ASN A 75 0.10 7.29 5.01
CA ASN A 75 -0.42 7.60 6.34
C ASN A 75 0.27 8.79 7.02
N ILE A 76 1.59 8.90 6.91
CA ILE A 76 2.34 10.06 7.43
C ILE A 76 1.88 11.35 6.75
N SER A 77 1.57 11.31 5.45
CA SER A 77 1.09 12.48 4.72
C SER A 77 -0.23 13.04 5.29
N LEU A 78 -1.04 12.23 5.97
CA LEU A 78 -2.29 12.64 6.62
C LEU A 78 -2.05 13.38 7.94
N ALA A 79 -0.90 13.16 8.58
CA ALA A 79 -0.56 13.82 9.84
C ALA A 79 -0.34 15.34 9.65
N PRO A 80 -0.54 16.16 10.71
CA PRO A 80 -0.20 17.58 10.68
C PRO A 80 1.25 17.80 10.26
N ARG A 81 1.50 18.78 9.38
CA ARG A 81 2.83 19.04 8.78
C ARG A 81 3.97 19.12 9.82
N LYS A 82 3.69 19.69 11.00
CA LYS A 82 4.65 19.80 12.11
C LYS A 82 5.14 18.46 12.67
N HIS A 83 4.39 17.38 12.51
CA HIS A 83 4.73 16.05 13.03
C HIS A 83 5.40 15.15 11.99
N ARG A 84 5.19 15.41 10.69
CA ARG A 84 5.63 14.54 9.60
C ARG A 84 7.11 14.23 9.63
N LYS A 85 7.98 15.23 9.85
CA LYS A 85 9.44 15.03 9.93
C LYS A 85 9.83 14.05 11.03
N LYS A 86 9.19 14.13 12.20
CA LYS A 86 9.45 13.23 13.33
C LYS A 86 8.98 11.80 13.00
N LEU A 87 7.82 11.66 12.36
CA LEU A 87 7.29 10.35 11.95
C LEU A 87 8.17 9.68 10.89
N VAL A 88 8.63 10.43 9.88
CA VAL A 88 9.57 9.93 8.87
C VAL A 88 10.88 9.45 9.51
N HIS A 89 11.42 10.23 10.45
CA HIS A 89 12.66 9.89 11.14
C HIS A 89 12.51 8.61 11.95
N GLY A 90 11.48 8.54 12.81
CA GLY A 90 11.23 7.38 13.65
C GLY A 90 10.91 6.12 12.86
N PHE A 91 10.15 6.22 11.77
CA PHE A 91 9.87 5.05 10.94
C PHE A 91 11.14 4.54 10.22
N ALA A 92 11.94 5.44 9.64
CA ALA A 92 13.17 5.03 8.97
C ALA A 92 14.17 4.38 9.93
N GLU A 93 14.16 4.80 11.20
CA GLU A 93 14.96 4.16 12.25
C GLU A 93 14.36 2.80 12.60
N THR A 94 13.10 2.71 13.00
CA THR A 94 12.47 1.42 13.39
C THR A 94 12.50 0.35 12.30
N MET A 95 12.35 0.73 11.03
CA MET A 95 12.37 -0.25 9.92
C MET A 95 13.77 -0.81 9.66
N LEU A 96 14.83 -0.10 10.05
CA LEU A 96 16.23 -0.46 9.81
C LEU A 96 17.00 -0.77 11.11
N GLU A 97 16.38 -0.56 12.27
CA GLU A 97 16.95 -0.76 13.61
C GLU A 97 17.25 -2.23 13.94
N GLU A 98 16.83 -3.19 13.12
CA GLU A 98 17.22 -4.59 13.27
C GLU A 98 18.70 -4.85 12.91
N ASP A 99 19.39 -3.86 12.35
CA ASP A 99 20.81 -3.94 11.99
C ASP A 99 21.58 -2.75 12.60
N GLU A 100 22.27 -2.96 13.73
CA GLU A 100 23.09 -1.96 14.45
C GLU A 100 24.16 -1.32 13.54
N ASP A 101 24.48 -1.96 12.41
CA ASP A 101 25.46 -1.49 11.43
C ASP A 101 24.83 -0.77 10.23
N THR A 102 23.52 -0.46 10.24
CA THR A 102 22.86 0.20 9.11
C THR A 102 23.59 1.50 8.73
N PRO A 103 24.14 1.59 7.51
CA PRO A 103 24.85 2.76 7.07
C PRO A 103 23.97 4.02 7.02
N ALA A 104 24.55 5.18 7.39
CA ALA A 104 23.81 6.44 7.46
C ALA A 104 23.22 6.90 6.10
N ASP A 105 23.81 6.48 4.99
CA ASP A 105 23.32 6.71 3.63
C ASP A 105 22.06 5.88 3.32
N VAL A 106 21.93 4.67 3.86
CA VAL A 106 20.71 3.85 3.75
C VAL A 106 19.55 4.52 4.49
N LEU A 107 19.77 4.94 5.73
CA LEU A 107 18.78 5.72 6.50
C LEU A 107 18.38 7.01 5.77
N LYS A 108 19.34 7.68 5.12
CA LYS A 108 19.08 8.88 4.32
C LYS A 108 18.25 8.55 3.08
N ALA A 109 18.56 7.47 2.36
CA ALA A 109 17.82 7.03 1.19
C ALA A 109 16.36 6.69 1.54
N MET A 110 16.11 5.96 2.61
CA MET A 110 14.76 5.66 3.11
C MET A 110 13.97 6.94 3.41
N ARG A 111 14.60 7.90 4.10
CA ARG A 111 13.96 9.20 4.40
C ARG A 111 13.66 9.99 3.12
N ILE A 112 14.51 9.92 2.10
CA ILE A 112 14.25 10.56 0.80
C ILE A 112 13.04 9.91 0.13
N LEU A 113 13.02 8.58 0.03
CA LEU A 113 11.92 7.83 -0.58
C LEU A 113 10.57 8.14 0.10
N LEU A 114 10.51 8.12 1.43
CA LEU A 114 9.30 8.49 2.17
C LEU A 114 8.82 9.91 1.84
N ASN A 115 9.74 10.88 1.74
CA ASN A 115 9.39 12.26 1.40
C ASN A 115 8.92 12.40 -0.06
N GLU A 116 9.49 11.66 -0.99
CA GLU A 116 9.08 11.63 -2.39
C GLU A 116 7.66 11.06 -2.52
N LEU A 117 7.41 9.89 -1.93
CA LEU A 117 6.08 9.26 -1.89
C LEU A 117 5.03 10.17 -1.23
N MET A 118 5.38 10.83 -0.12
CA MET A 118 4.50 11.81 0.51
C MET A 118 4.22 13.02 -0.41
N THR A 119 5.21 13.46 -1.18
CA THR A 119 5.07 14.59 -2.11
C THR A 119 4.12 14.22 -3.24
N GLU A 120 4.26 13.03 -3.82
CA GLU A 120 3.38 12.51 -4.87
C GLU A 120 1.94 12.32 -4.36
N LYS A 121 1.78 11.78 -3.15
CA LYS A 121 0.46 11.69 -2.48
C LYS A 121 -0.17 13.07 -2.35
N LEU A 122 0.55 14.05 -1.81
CA LEU A 122 0.03 15.41 -1.59
C LEU A 122 -0.22 16.17 -2.90
N LYS A 123 0.40 15.76 -4.00
CA LYS A 123 0.25 16.39 -5.31
C LYS A 123 -0.97 15.86 -6.07
N TYR A 124 -1.17 14.54 -6.09
CA TYR A 124 -2.20 13.91 -6.92
C TYR A 124 -3.37 13.32 -6.14
N PHE A 125 -3.20 13.06 -4.84
CA PHE A 125 -4.16 12.38 -3.97
C PHE A 125 -4.43 13.18 -2.68
N ALA A 126 -4.37 14.50 -2.77
CA ALA A 126 -4.51 15.40 -1.62
C ALA A 126 -5.87 15.26 -0.90
N GLU A 127 -6.93 15.03 -1.67
CA GLU A 127 -8.31 14.93 -1.18
C GLU A 127 -8.61 13.59 -0.50
N ASP A 128 -7.80 12.57 -0.75
CA ASP A 128 -7.99 11.26 -0.14
C ASP A 128 -7.42 11.25 1.29
N THR A 129 -8.31 11.28 2.28
CA THR A 129 -7.94 11.31 3.69
C THR A 129 -8.04 9.95 4.38
N ARG A 130 -8.22 8.86 3.61
CA ARG A 130 -8.39 7.52 4.17
C ARG A 130 -7.07 7.02 4.74
N PHE A 131 -7.08 6.71 6.04
CA PHE A 131 -5.95 6.10 6.72
C PHE A 131 -5.96 4.59 6.48
N ILE A 132 -4.86 4.05 5.93
CA ILE A 132 -4.72 2.62 5.63
C ILE A 132 -4.33 1.88 6.90
N THR A 133 -5.07 0.84 7.27
CA THR A 133 -4.85 0.10 8.52
C THR A 133 -4.15 -1.23 8.31
N ASP A 134 -4.43 -1.91 7.21
CA ASP A 134 -3.85 -3.21 6.85
C ASP A 134 -4.03 -3.42 5.33
N TYR A 135 -3.19 -4.27 4.73
CA TYR A 135 -3.28 -4.65 3.33
C TYR A 135 -2.92 -6.12 3.14
N GLU A 136 -3.39 -6.72 2.05
CA GLU A 136 -2.96 -8.06 1.62
C GLU A 136 -2.57 -8.01 0.16
N LEU A 137 -1.35 -8.46 -0.14
CA LEU A 137 -0.87 -8.68 -1.50
C LEU A 137 -0.88 -10.19 -1.80
N THR A 138 -1.41 -10.60 -2.95
CA THR A 138 -1.26 -11.99 -3.39
C THR A 138 0.13 -12.23 -3.96
N ASN A 139 0.74 -13.34 -3.58
CA ASN A 139 1.99 -13.79 -4.17
C ASN A 139 1.75 -14.25 -5.61
N ALA A 140 2.48 -13.65 -6.55
CA ALA A 140 2.52 -14.05 -7.95
C ALA A 140 3.94 -13.82 -8.48
N GLU A 141 4.31 -14.44 -9.60
CA GLU A 141 5.61 -14.19 -10.22
C GLU A 141 5.71 -12.77 -10.78
N LYS A 142 4.61 -12.21 -11.29
CA LYS A 142 4.58 -10.89 -11.93
C LYS A 142 3.67 -9.92 -11.19
N TRP A 143 4.06 -8.65 -11.15
CA TRP A 143 3.27 -7.58 -10.53
C TRP A 143 1.84 -7.47 -11.10
N GLN A 144 1.67 -7.67 -12.42
CA GLN A 144 0.35 -7.56 -13.06
C GLN A 144 -0.64 -8.65 -12.61
N ASP A 145 -0.12 -9.77 -12.13
CA ASP A 145 -0.90 -10.90 -11.62
C ASP A 145 -1.16 -10.77 -10.11
N CYS A 146 -0.43 -9.90 -9.41
CA CYS A 146 -0.70 -9.58 -8.01
C CYS A 146 -2.07 -8.90 -7.84
N ARG A 147 -2.69 -9.14 -6.71
CA ARG A 147 -3.92 -8.49 -6.26
C ARG A 147 -3.69 -7.88 -4.90
N LEU A 148 -4.03 -6.61 -4.78
CA LEU A 148 -3.91 -5.83 -3.55
C LEU A 148 -5.30 -5.60 -2.96
N ALA A 149 -5.49 -6.05 -1.73
CA ALA A 149 -6.63 -5.69 -0.89
C ALA A 149 -6.16 -4.67 0.16
N ILE A 150 -6.97 -3.65 0.44
CA ILE A 150 -6.65 -2.62 1.43
C ILE A 150 -7.82 -2.44 2.39
N ALA A 151 -7.52 -2.46 3.67
CA ALA A 151 -8.39 -1.99 4.74
C ALA A 151 -8.01 -0.56 5.12
N PHE A 152 -9.01 0.25 5.39
CA PHE A 152 -8.83 1.65 5.77
C PHE A 152 -9.89 2.07 6.78
N GLU A 153 -9.61 3.14 7.51
CA GLU A 153 -10.58 3.73 8.43
C GLU A 153 -11.68 4.46 7.66
N LEU A 154 -12.92 4.06 7.89
CA LEU A 154 -14.09 4.83 7.51
C LEU A 154 -14.25 6.00 8.48
N SER A 155 -13.85 7.20 8.04
CA SER A 155 -14.17 8.44 8.75
C SER A 155 -15.69 8.60 8.86
N LYS A 156 -16.17 8.98 10.04
CA LYS A 156 -17.59 9.20 10.33
C LYS A 156 -18.11 10.50 9.74
#